data_AF-A0A7C3EGU5-F1
#
_entry.id   AF-A0A7C3EGU5-F1
#
_cell.length_a   1.000
_cell.length_b   1.000
_cell.length_c   1.000
_cell.angle_alpha   90.00
_cell.angle_beta   90.00
_cell.angle_gamma   90.00
#
_symmetry.space_group_name_H-M   'P 1'
#
loop_
_entity.id
_entity.type
_entity.pdbx_description
1 polymer ?
#
loop_
_entity_poly.entity_id
_entity_poly.type
_entity_poly.pdbx_seq_one_letter_code
_entity_poly.pdbx_strand_id
1 'polypeptide(L)'
;MRCINMLTASQQLAAKRAYGTNKDGNVPSYLEQEVMSWDKEKLILKMYDLFLVSAKRKDVPKMSKILIELMGSLNFEIEDTATRLYRLYEYTQRCLFQKNIDEASYIIKELRDAWAKAFNYE
;
A
#
# COMPACT_ATOMS: atom_id res chain seq x y z
N MET A 1 23.63 -9.60 -0.93
CA MET A 1 23.13 -9.44 0.46
C MET A 1 22.67 -8.00 0.67
N ARG A 2 21.43 -7.65 0.31
CA ARG A 2 20.76 -6.40 0.71
C ARG A 2 19.25 -6.63 0.79
N CYS A 3 18.82 -7.47 1.72
CA CYS A 3 17.46 -7.43 2.26
C CYS A 3 17.46 -6.35 3.36
N ILE A 4 17.67 -5.09 3.01
CA ILE A 4 17.43 -3.99 3.95
C ILE A 4 15.92 -3.76 3.92
N ASN A 5 15.22 -4.47 4.80
CA ASN A 5 13.82 -4.33 5.23
C ASN A 5 12.90 -3.48 4.33
N MET A 6 12.24 -4.12 3.37
CA MET A 6 11.11 -3.54 2.63
C MET A 6 10.01 -3.01 3.58
N LEU A 7 9.84 -3.65 4.74
CA LEU A 7 8.93 -3.22 5.81
C LEU A 7 9.22 -1.79 6.30
N THR A 8 10.49 -1.41 6.49
CA THR A 8 10.86 -0.05 6.94
C THR A 8 10.50 1.03 5.92
N ALA A 9 10.59 0.74 4.62
CA ALA A 9 10.27 1.72 3.57
C ALA A 9 8.76 2.00 3.50
N SER A 10 7.94 0.94 3.54
CA SER A 10 6.47 1.05 3.58
C SER A 10 5.98 1.74 4.86
N GLN A 11 6.61 1.42 6.01
CA GLN A 11 6.35 2.06 7.29
C GLN A 11 6.72 3.55 7.27
N GLN A 12 7.90 3.91 6.78
CA GLN A 12 8.32 5.31 6.64
C GLN A 12 7.41 6.10 5.70
N LEU A 13 6.94 5.49 4.61
CA LEU A 13 6.01 6.13 3.67
C LEU A 13 4.64 6.39 4.31
N ALA A 14 4.09 5.42 5.05
CA ALA A 14 2.83 5.56 5.77
C ALA A 14 2.93 6.66 6.86
N ALA A 15 4.02 6.68 7.63
CA ALA A 15 4.25 7.65 8.68
C ALA A 15 4.39 9.09 8.15
N LYS A 16 5.17 9.30 7.07
CA LYS A 16 5.32 10.62 6.40
C LYS A 16 4.00 11.19 5.91
N ARG A 17 3.03 10.35 5.54
CA ARG A 17 1.78 10.76 4.91
C ARG A 17 0.61 10.91 5.89
N ALA A 18 0.59 10.17 6.99
CA ALA A 18 -0.44 10.30 8.02
C ALA A 18 -0.28 11.56 8.88
N TYR A 19 0.96 11.97 9.15
CA TYR A 19 1.26 13.01 10.14
C TYR A 19 2.02 14.23 9.62
N GLY A 20 2.47 14.19 8.36
CA GLY A 20 3.30 15.24 7.77
C GLY A 20 4.76 15.18 8.27
N THR A 21 5.68 15.69 7.45
CA THR A 21 7.10 15.74 7.76
C THR A 21 7.48 17.04 8.45
N ASN A 22 8.48 17.00 9.34
CA ASN A 22 9.08 18.17 9.95
C ASN A 22 9.72 19.06 8.87
N LYS A 23 10.16 20.28 9.25
CA LYS A 23 10.94 21.17 8.37
C LYS A 23 12.18 20.48 7.76
N ASP A 24 12.69 19.43 8.41
CA ASP A 24 13.87 18.65 8.01
C ASP A 24 13.55 17.40 7.16
N GLY A 25 12.28 17.14 6.82
CA GLY A 25 11.88 16.00 5.98
C GLY A 25 11.82 14.63 6.69
N ASN A 26 12.09 14.62 8.00
CA ASN A 26 11.99 13.45 8.87
C ASN A 26 10.60 13.27 9.47
N VAL A 27 10.28 12.04 9.82
CA VAL A 27 9.10 11.68 10.63
C VAL A 27 9.52 11.78 12.10
N PRO A 28 8.72 12.42 12.97
CA PRO A 28 8.98 12.42 14.41
C PRO A 28 9.05 10.99 14.97
N SER A 29 10.05 10.71 15.82
CA SER A 29 10.31 9.36 16.36
C SER A 29 9.11 8.71 17.08
N TYR A 30 8.22 9.51 17.67
CA TYR A 30 6.99 9.01 18.31
C TYR A 30 5.98 8.42 17.29
N LEU A 31 5.97 8.94 16.06
CA LEU A 31 5.10 8.46 14.98
C LEU A 31 5.70 7.24 14.30
N GLU A 32 7.02 7.15 14.23
CA GLU A 32 7.70 5.92 13.81
C GLU A 32 7.38 4.78 14.79
N GLN A 33 7.37 5.04 16.10
CA GLN A 33 6.98 4.05 17.11
C GLN A 33 5.51 3.62 17.00
N GLU A 34 4.60 4.54 16.68
CA GLU A 34 3.19 4.22 16.44
C GLU A 34 2.98 3.39 15.17
N VAL A 35 3.71 3.69 14.09
CA VAL A 35 3.67 2.89 12.86
C VAL A 35 4.33 1.53 13.05
N MET A 36 5.32 1.42 13.93
CA MET A 36 5.91 0.14 14.35
C MET A 36 4.97 -0.68 15.26
N SER A 37 3.98 -0.05 15.91
CA SER A 37 2.98 -0.74 16.73
C SER A 37 1.70 -1.09 15.97
N TRP A 38 1.54 -0.65 14.72
CA TRP A 38 0.44 -1.11 13.87
C TRP A 38 0.68 -2.55 13.44
N ASP A 39 -0.30 -3.40 13.71
CA ASP A 39 -0.31 -4.75 13.15
C ASP A 39 -0.28 -4.67 11.62
N LYS A 40 0.49 -5.58 11.01
CA LYS A 40 0.78 -5.58 9.56
C LYS A 40 -0.49 -5.51 8.70
N GLU A 41 -1.57 -6.09 9.19
CA GLU A 41 -2.90 -6.09 8.59
C GLU A 41 -3.46 -4.67 8.41
N LYS A 42 -3.39 -3.84 9.46
CA LYS A 42 -3.84 -2.45 9.42
C LYS A 42 -3.00 -1.61 8.47
N LEU A 43 -1.69 -1.89 8.39
CA LEU A 43 -0.79 -1.20 7.44
C LEU A 43 -1.19 -1.48 5.99
N ILE A 44 -1.56 -2.73 5.66
CA ILE A 44 -2.04 -3.10 4.32
C ILE A 44 -3.32 -2.32 3.97
N LEU A 45 -4.29 -2.28 4.89
CA LEU A 45 -5.53 -1.51 4.67
C LEU A 45 -5.26 -0.03 4.44
N LYS A 46 -4.30 0.56 5.16
CA LYS A 46 -3.90 1.97 4.98
C LYS A 46 -3.19 2.23 3.66
N MET A 47 -2.43 1.27 3.14
CA MET A 47 -1.84 1.37 1.80
C MET A 47 -2.91 1.38 0.71
N TYR A 48 -3.96 0.57 0.84
CA TYR A 48 -5.11 0.63 -0.07
C TYR A 48 -5.89 1.95 0.07
N ASP A 49 -6.15 2.42 1.30
CA ASP A 49 -6.78 3.73 1.54
C ASP A 49 -5.98 4.84 0.83
N LEU A 50 -4.65 4.81 0.95
CA LEU A 50 -3.75 5.79 0.33
C LEU A 50 -3.81 5.72 -1.20
N PHE A 51 -3.94 4.53 -1.78
CA PHE A 51 -4.15 4.37 -3.22
C PHE A 51 -5.45 5.05 -3.65
N LEU A 52 -6.56 4.79 -2.95
CA LEU A 52 -7.88 5.35 -3.28
C LEU A 52 -7.91 6.88 -3.13
N VAL A 53 -7.25 7.44 -2.11
CA VAL A 53 -7.09 8.90 -1.96
C VAL A 53 -6.27 9.48 -3.10
N SER A 54 -5.22 8.79 -3.54
CA SER A 54 -4.37 9.22 -4.66
C SER A 54 -5.13 9.14 -5.99
N ALA A 55 -6.00 8.13 -6.16
CA ALA A 55 -6.89 7.98 -7.30
C ALA A 55 -7.88 9.14 -7.42
N LYS A 56 -8.51 9.56 -6.31
CA LYS A 56 -9.38 10.76 -6.28
C LYS A 56 -8.66 12.03 -6.73
N ARG A 57 -7.34 12.11 -6.48
CA ARG A 57 -6.48 13.23 -6.91
C ARG A 57 -5.87 13.03 -8.29
N LYS A 58 -6.12 11.91 -8.96
CA LYS A 58 -5.50 11.48 -10.23
C LYS A 58 -3.97 11.51 -10.18
N ASP A 59 -3.38 11.25 -9.01
CA ASP A 59 -1.93 11.23 -8.79
C ASP A 59 -1.35 9.87 -9.20
N VAL A 60 -1.33 9.62 -10.51
CA VAL A 60 -0.87 8.36 -11.12
C VAL A 60 0.55 7.97 -10.68
N PRO A 61 1.55 8.87 -10.65
CA PRO A 61 2.89 8.51 -10.18
C PRO A 61 2.89 7.96 -8.75
N LYS A 62 2.05 8.52 -7.87
CA LYS A 62 1.92 8.04 -6.49
C LYS A 62 1.18 6.72 -6.41
N MET A 63 0.10 6.54 -7.19
CA MET A 63 -0.63 5.27 -7.28
C MET A 63 0.30 4.13 -7.72
N SER A 64 1.14 4.36 -8.74
CA SER A 64 2.11 3.37 -9.22
C SER A 64 3.14 2.99 -8.15
N LYS A 65 3.64 3.95 -7.37
CA LYS A 65 4.55 3.66 -6.26
C LYS A 65 3.90 2.78 -5.21
N ILE A 66 2.65 3.07 -4.83
CA ILE A 66 1.92 2.28 -3.84
C ILE A 66 1.72 0.84 -4.30
N LEU A 67 1.37 0.64 -5.58
CA LEU A 67 1.24 -0.71 -6.16
C LEU A 67 2.56 -1.48 -6.12
N ILE A 68 3.67 -0.85 -6.50
CA ILE A 68 4.99 -1.49 -6.46
C ILE A 68 5.32 -1.99 -5.05
N GLU A 69 5.03 -1.20 -4.02
CA GLU A 69 5.30 -1.64 -2.63
C GLU A 69 4.35 -2.74 -2.17
N LEU A 70 3.07 -2.70 -2.57
CA LEU A 70 2.13 -3.79 -2.30
C LEU A 70 2.60 -5.09 -2.95
N MET A 71 3.05 -5.04 -4.20
CA MET A 71 3.62 -6.18 -4.92
C MET A 71 4.88 -6.72 -4.24
N GLY A 72 5.78 -5.84 -3.80
CA GLY A 72 7.01 -6.21 -3.10
C GLY A 72 6.77 -6.81 -1.71
N SER A 73 5.64 -6.48 -1.07
CA SER A 73 5.29 -6.98 0.26
C SER A 73 4.65 -8.37 0.30
N LEU A 74 4.35 -8.97 -0.86
CA LEU A 74 3.71 -10.28 -0.93
C LEU A 74 4.64 -11.39 -0.39
N ASN A 75 4.08 -12.30 0.40
CA ASN A 75 4.78 -13.50 0.85
C ASN A 75 4.60 -14.64 -0.17
N PHE A 76 5.64 -14.93 -0.94
CA PHE A 76 5.63 -15.98 -1.96
C PHE A 76 5.92 -17.40 -1.44
N GLU A 77 6.17 -17.57 -0.14
CA GLU A 77 6.26 -18.91 0.48
C GLU A 77 4.91 -19.65 0.41
N ILE A 78 3.81 -18.91 0.23
CA ILE A 78 2.46 -19.42 -0.02
C ILE A 78 2.10 -19.12 -1.48
N GLU A 79 2.59 -19.96 -2.39
CA GLU A 79 2.70 -19.66 -3.82
C GLU A 79 1.39 -19.26 -4.50
N ASP A 80 0.29 -19.96 -4.20
CA ASP A 80 -0.95 -19.85 -4.96
C ASP A 80 -1.66 -18.50 -4.80
N THR A 81 -1.77 -18.02 -3.56
CA THR A 81 -2.48 -16.76 -3.27
C THR A 81 -1.63 -15.55 -3.63
N ALA A 82 -0.34 -15.58 -3.32
CA ALA A 82 0.59 -14.51 -3.67
C ALA A 82 0.68 -14.31 -5.18
N THR A 83 0.77 -15.39 -5.96
CA THR A 83 0.83 -15.34 -7.42
C THR A 83 -0.43 -14.72 -8.03
N ARG A 84 -1.63 -15.11 -7.55
CA ARG A 84 -2.89 -14.53 -8.03
C ARG A 84 -3.01 -13.05 -7.70
N LEU A 85 -2.63 -12.65 -6.48
CA LEU A 85 -2.68 -11.26 -6.05
C LEU A 85 -1.67 -10.39 -6.80
N TYR A 86 -0.47 -10.91 -7.06
CA TYR A 86 0.53 -10.25 -7.89
C TYR A 86 0.00 -9.95 -9.29
N ARG A 87 -0.60 -10.95 -9.96
CA ARG A 87 -1.21 -10.77 -11.29
C ARG A 87 -2.32 -9.73 -11.31
N LEU A 88 -3.12 -9.67 -10.24
CA LEU A 88 -4.17 -8.66 -10.10
C LEU A 88 -3.57 -7.25 -9.96
N TYR A 89 -2.47 -7.10 -9.20
CA TYR A 89 -1.75 -5.82 -9.12
C TYR A 89 -1.10 -5.41 -10.45
N GLU A 90 -0.53 -6.35 -11.21
CA GLU A 90 -0.04 -6.07 -12.57
C GLU A 90 -1.17 -5.59 -13.48
N TYR A 91 -2.36 -6.20 -13.37
CA TYR A 91 -3.54 -5.75 -14.10
C TYR A 91 -3.94 -4.31 -13.69
N THR A 92 -3.95 -4.00 -12.39
CA THR A 92 -4.20 -2.64 -11.89
C THR A 92 -3.18 -1.65 -12.42
N GLN A 93 -1.90 -2.02 -12.48
CA GLN A 93 -0.85 -1.15 -13.03
C GLN A 93 -1.05 -0.88 -14.53
N ARG A 94 -1.46 -1.89 -15.31
CA ARG A 94 -1.88 -1.71 -16.71
C ARG A 94 -3.05 -0.74 -16.86
N CYS A 95 -4.04 -0.79 -15.95
CA CYS A 95 -5.15 0.16 -15.95
C CYS A 95 -4.64 1.61 -15.76
N LEU A 96 -3.65 1.83 -14.90
CA LEU A 96 -3.03 3.15 -14.71
C LEU A 96 -2.34 3.65 -15.99
N PHE A 97 -1.60 2.78 -16.69
CA PHE A 97 -0.99 3.13 -17.98
C PHE A 97 -2.02 3.50 -19.04
N GLN A 98 -3.17 2.82 -19.02
CA GLN A 98 -4.30 3.09 -19.91
C GLN A 98 -5.16 4.28 -19.45
N LYS A 99 -4.78 4.96 -18.35
CA LYS A 99 -5.55 6.03 -17.70
C LYS A 99 -6.95 5.60 -17.24
N ASN A 100 -7.20 4.31 -17.11
CA ASN A 100 -8.44 3.76 -16.56
C ASN A 100 -8.37 3.72 -15.03
N ILE A 101 -8.48 4.91 -14.41
CA ILE A 101 -8.35 5.08 -12.95
C ILE A 101 -9.55 4.49 -12.21
N ASP A 102 -10.74 4.51 -12.82
CA ASP A 102 -11.96 4.02 -12.17
C ASP A 102 -11.90 2.51 -11.97
N GLU A 103 -11.50 1.75 -13.00
CA GLU A 103 -11.28 0.30 -12.90
C GLU A 103 -10.20 -0.03 -11.85
N ALA A 104 -9.08 0.69 -11.87
CA ALA A 104 -8.00 0.49 -10.91
C ALA A 104 -8.47 0.75 -9.47
N SER A 105 -9.32 1.77 -9.28
CA SER A 105 -9.88 2.13 -7.97
C SER A 105 -10.89 1.10 -7.49
N TYR A 106 -11.72 0.58 -8.39
CA TYR A 106 -12.68 -0.47 -8.09
C TYR A 106 -11.98 -1.72 -7.56
N ILE A 107 -10.98 -2.23 -8.30
CA ILE A 107 -10.21 -3.42 -7.90
C ILE A 107 -9.57 -3.23 -6.51
N ILE A 108 -8.91 -2.09 -6.28
CA ILE A 108 -8.24 -1.83 -5.00
C ILE A 108 -9.23 -1.68 -3.86
N LYS A 109 -10.40 -1.08 -4.11
CA LYS A 109 -11.46 -0.97 -3.10
C LYS A 109 -12.00 -2.35 -2.72
N GLU A 110 -12.32 -3.20 -3.68
CA GLU A 110 -12.84 -4.55 -3.39
C GLU A 110 -11.80 -5.40 -2.64
N LEU A 111 -10.51 -5.29 -2.99
CA LEU A 111 -9.44 -5.93 -2.24
C LEU A 111 -9.33 -5.41 -0.81
N ARG A 112 -9.39 -4.09 -0.62
CA ARG A 112 -9.38 -3.47 0.71
C ARG A 112 -10.53 -3.99 1.57
N ASP A 113 -11.74 -4.03 1.01
CA ASP A 113 -12.94 -4.45 1.73
C ASP A 113 -12.87 -5.96 2.07
N ALA A 114 -12.37 -6.80 1.15
CA ALA A 114 -12.15 -8.22 1.40
C ALA A 114 -11.11 -8.49 2.50
N TRP A 115 -9.99 -7.76 2.51
CA TRP A 115 -8.98 -7.86 3.55
C TRP A 115 -9.46 -7.32 4.89
N ALA A 116 -10.23 -6.22 4.90
CA ALA A 116 -10.80 -5.68 6.14
C ALA A 116 -11.72 -6.72 6.81
N LYS A 117 -12.54 -7.41 6.03
CA LYS A 117 -13.35 -8.53 6.51
C LYS A 117 -12.51 -9.70 7.03
N ALA A 118 -11.48 -10.11 6.28
CA ALA A 118 -10.60 -11.21 6.69
C ALA A 118 -9.85 -10.94 8.00
N PHE A 119 -9.51 -9.67 8.25
CA PHE A 119 -8.81 -9.20 9.45
C PHE A 119 -9.76 -8.77 10.59
N ASN A 120 -11.09 -8.86 10.41
CA ASN A 120 -12.10 -8.39 11.37
C ASN A 120 -12.02 -6.88 11.71
N TYR A 121 -11.69 -6.04 10.73
CA TYR A 121 -11.70 -4.57 10.83
C TYR A 121 -12.97 -3.92 10.25
N GLU A 122 -14.13 -4.59 10.36
CA GLU A 122 -15.45 -4.07 9.90
C GLU A 122 -15.92 -2.84 10.69
#